data_AF-A0A940NKU5-F1
#
_entry.id   AF-A0A940NKU5-F1
#
_cell.length_a   1.000
_cell.length_b   1.000
_cell.length_c   1.000
_cell.angle_alpha   90.00
_cell.angle_beta   90.00
_cell.angle_gamma   90.00
#
_symmetry.space_group_name_H-M   'P 1'
#
loop_
_entity.id
_entity.type
_entity.pdbx_description
1 polymer ?
#
loop_
_entity_poly.entity_id
_entity_poly.type
_entity_poly.pdbx_seq_one_letter_code
_entity_poly.pdbx_strand_id
1 'polypeptide(L)'
;MPNDPRHYQQQYPQYPYYTQPTQQVHQYQYLDRQHQYIPQEPTQQQIHQAVGTHYLYLKNPVLQVVRPWVQYGLNEAQHTSVSHAMTELAAIMYLIGKGYNPRLAHYIVESWEKNEQF
;
A
#
# COMPACT_ATOMS: atom_id res chain seq x y z
N MET A 1 -26.96 15.32 -39.12
CA MET A 1 -26.16 14.09 -38.97
C MET A 1 -25.72 13.98 -37.51
N PRO A 2 -25.69 12.78 -36.91
CA PRO A 2 -25.61 12.59 -35.45
C PRO A 2 -24.17 12.60 -34.91
N ASN A 3 -24.04 12.98 -33.63
CA ASN A 3 -22.83 12.87 -32.80
C ASN A 3 -22.36 11.40 -32.69
N ASP A 4 -21.10 11.12 -33.01
CA ASP A 4 -20.42 9.85 -32.75
C ASP A 4 -19.26 10.10 -31.74
N PRO A 5 -19.41 9.71 -30.46
CA PRO A 5 -18.35 9.81 -29.47
C PRO A 5 -17.49 8.54 -29.54
N ARG A 6 -16.50 8.53 -30.43
CA ARG A 6 -15.49 7.46 -30.41
C ARG A 6 -14.66 7.54 -29.13
N HIS A 7 -14.84 6.50 -28.34
CA HIS A 7 -14.10 6.10 -27.16
C HIS A 7 -12.58 6.14 -27.36
N TYR A 8 -11.88 6.90 -26.52
CA TYR A 8 -10.45 6.68 -26.27
C TYR A 8 -10.31 5.44 -25.37
N GLN A 9 -10.11 4.27 -25.96
CA GLN A 9 -9.61 3.10 -25.21
C GLN A 9 -8.08 3.21 -25.12
N GLN A 10 -7.58 3.64 -23.97
CA GLN A 10 -6.17 3.45 -23.61
C GLN A 10 -5.94 1.96 -23.36
N GLN A 11 -5.18 1.31 -24.25
CA GLN A 11 -4.65 -0.03 -24.03
C GLN A 11 -3.57 0.03 -22.93
N TYR A 12 -3.86 -0.52 -21.77
CA TYR A 12 -2.87 -0.75 -20.72
C TYR A 12 -1.95 -1.93 -21.11
N PRO A 13 -0.62 -1.81 -20.97
CA PRO A 13 0.28 -2.94 -21.20
C PRO A 13 0.05 -4.04 -20.16
N GLN A 14 -0.09 -5.26 -20.66
CA GLN A 14 -0.20 -6.49 -19.86
C GLN A 14 1.20 -6.86 -19.33
N TYR A 15 1.37 -6.90 -18.01
CA TYR A 15 2.61 -7.36 -17.38
C TYR A 15 2.54 -8.89 -17.15
N PRO A 16 3.64 -9.64 -17.36
CA PRO A 16 3.67 -11.07 -17.14
C PRO A 16 3.48 -11.41 -15.65
N TYR A 17 2.60 -12.37 -15.37
CA TYR A 17 2.39 -12.93 -14.05
C TYR A 17 3.63 -13.71 -13.60
N TYR A 18 4.26 -13.25 -12.53
CA TYR A 18 5.15 -14.11 -11.75
C TYR A 18 4.27 -15.09 -10.95
N THR A 19 4.32 -16.37 -11.31
CA THR A 19 3.71 -17.47 -10.55
C THR A 19 4.36 -17.56 -9.18
N GLN A 20 3.65 -17.13 -8.14
CA GLN A 20 3.98 -17.46 -6.77
C GLN A 20 3.59 -18.92 -6.48
N PRO A 21 4.39 -19.67 -5.70
CA PRO A 21 4.00 -21.01 -5.28
C PRO A 21 2.70 -20.95 -4.48
N THR A 22 1.75 -21.78 -4.87
CA THR A 22 0.36 -21.86 -4.41
C THR A 22 0.29 -21.95 -2.88
N GLN A 23 -0.04 -20.83 -2.25
CA GLN A 23 -0.68 -20.86 -0.94
C GLN A 23 -2.17 -21.07 -1.18
N GLN A 24 -2.72 -22.10 -0.55
CA GLN A 24 -4.08 -22.56 -0.71
C GLN A 24 -5.06 -21.40 -0.50
N VAL A 25 -5.84 -21.11 -1.53
CA VAL A 25 -6.87 -20.06 -1.53
C VAL A 25 -8.02 -20.57 -0.68
N HIS A 26 -8.07 -20.14 0.59
CA HIS A 26 -9.30 -20.25 1.36
C HIS A 26 -10.32 -19.29 0.75
N GLN A 27 -11.31 -19.87 0.08
CA GLN A 27 -12.47 -19.20 -0.50
C GLN A 27 -13.25 -18.48 0.60
N TYR A 28 -13.19 -17.14 0.64
CA TYR A 28 -14.05 -16.36 1.53
C TYR A 28 -15.47 -16.34 0.95
N GLN A 29 -16.26 -17.32 1.37
CA GLN A 29 -17.70 -17.32 1.24
C GLN A 29 -18.24 -16.24 2.19
N TYR A 30 -18.81 -15.16 1.64
CA TYR A 30 -19.45 -14.09 2.41
C TYR A 30 -20.69 -14.64 3.12
N LEU A 31 -20.48 -15.20 4.30
CA LEU A 31 -21.49 -15.31 5.33
C LEU A 31 -21.25 -14.15 6.31
N ASP A 32 -22.25 -13.29 6.39
CA ASP A 32 -22.39 -12.22 7.36
C ASP A 32 -22.13 -12.77 8.77
N ARG A 33 -20.92 -12.50 9.29
CA ARG A 33 -20.57 -12.74 10.66
C ARG A 33 -19.66 -11.61 11.11
N GLN A 34 -20.28 -10.56 11.62
CA GLN A 34 -19.64 -9.45 12.34
C GLN A 34 -18.96 -9.99 13.62
N HIS A 35 -17.80 -10.64 13.48
CA HIS A 35 -16.84 -10.67 14.58
C HIS A 35 -16.05 -9.38 14.47
N GLN A 36 -16.28 -8.45 15.41
CA GLN A 36 -15.37 -7.33 15.60
C GLN A 36 -13.97 -7.91 15.84
N TYR A 37 -13.07 -7.73 14.88
CA TYR A 37 -11.65 -7.96 15.10
C TYR A 37 -11.18 -6.90 16.09
N ILE A 38 -11.10 -7.27 17.37
CA ILE A 38 -10.40 -6.48 18.37
C ILE A 38 -8.94 -6.88 18.23
N PRO A 39 -8.04 -6.00 17.76
CA PRO A 39 -6.62 -6.29 17.77
C PRO A 39 -6.20 -6.52 19.22
N GLN A 40 -5.77 -7.74 19.56
CA GLN A 40 -5.17 -8.00 20.85
C GLN A 40 -3.71 -7.55 20.78
N GLU A 41 -3.29 -6.71 21.73
CA GLU A 41 -1.88 -6.38 21.90
C GLU A 41 -1.07 -7.67 22.10
N PRO A 42 0.09 -7.82 21.43
CA PRO A 42 0.92 -9.00 21.58
C PRO A 42 1.41 -9.13 23.03
N THR A 43 1.45 -10.35 23.54
CA THR A 43 1.98 -10.62 24.88
C THR A 43 3.48 -10.31 24.92
N GLN A 44 4.02 -10.03 26.12
CA GLN A 44 5.45 -9.82 26.30
C GLN A 44 6.28 -11.00 25.74
N GLN A 45 5.81 -12.24 25.89
CA GLN A 45 6.50 -13.41 25.35
C GLN A 45 6.52 -13.41 23.80
N GLN A 46 5.41 -13.06 23.16
CA GLN A 46 5.33 -12.92 21.70
C GLN A 46 6.25 -11.80 21.19
N ILE A 47 6.32 -10.67 21.92
CA ILE A 47 7.24 -9.58 21.61
C ILE A 47 8.69 -10.07 21.68
N HIS A 48 9.10 -10.76 22.74
CA HIS A 48 10.48 -11.26 22.87
C HIS A 48 10.88 -12.27 21.79
N GLN A 49 9.93 -13.08 21.31
CA GLN A 49 10.18 -14.01 20.20
C GLN A 49 10.28 -13.28 18.85
N ALA A 50 9.42 -12.29 18.64
CA ALA A 50 9.38 -11.47 17.42
C ALA A 50 10.59 -10.54 17.31
N VAL A 51 10.93 -9.86 18.41
CA VAL A 51 11.96 -8.84 18.49
C VAL A 51 13.33 -9.52 18.63
N GLY A 52 14.14 -9.42 17.58
CA GLY A 52 15.56 -9.76 17.62
C GLY A 52 15.96 -11.04 16.90
N THR A 53 15.04 -11.92 16.50
CA THR A 53 15.41 -13.13 15.74
C THR A 53 14.40 -13.51 14.66
N HIS A 54 13.11 -13.61 15.00
CA HIS A 54 12.13 -14.21 14.09
C HIS A 54 11.90 -13.40 12.81
N TYR A 55 12.00 -12.06 12.86
CA TYR A 55 11.73 -11.19 11.70
C TYR A 55 12.96 -10.50 11.12
N LEU A 56 14.17 -10.85 11.54
CA LEU A 56 15.39 -10.19 11.03
C LEU A 56 15.54 -10.33 9.51
N TYR A 57 15.08 -11.45 8.94
CA TYR A 57 15.09 -11.68 7.50
C TYR A 57 14.28 -10.64 6.70
N LEU A 58 13.30 -9.98 7.34
CA LEU A 58 12.46 -8.95 6.71
C LEU A 58 13.15 -7.60 6.60
N LYS A 59 14.23 -7.34 7.37
CA LYS A 59 14.86 -6.01 7.44
C LYS A 59 15.22 -5.45 6.06
N ASN A 60 15.94 -6.22 5.26
CA ASN A 60 16.39 -5.75 3.94
C ASN A 60 15.25 -5.60 2.94
N PRO A 61 14.33 -6.59 2.77
CA PRO A 61 13.15 -6.43 1.93
C PRO A 61 12.29 -5.21 2.30
N VAL A 62 12.04 -5.00 3.60
CA VAL A 62 11.26 -3.85 4.07
C VAL A 62 11.96 -2.54 3.73
N LEU A 63 13.26 -2.43 4.00
CA LEU A 63 14.02 -1.21 3.70
C LEU A 63 14.12 -0.94 2.20
N GLN A 64 14.17 -1.97 1.35
CA GLN A 64 14.15 -1.80 -0.11
C GLN A 64 12.83 -1.19 -0.59
N VAL A 65 11.70 -1.58 0.02
CA VAL A 65 10.39 -1.01 -0.31
C VAL A 65 10.23 0.40 0.25
N VAL A 66 10.63 0.64 1.51
CA VAL A 66 10.32 1.87 2.25
C VAL A 66 11.24 3.04 1.89
N ARG A 67 12.53 2.79 1.61
CA ARG A 67 13.53 3.87 1.40
C ARG A 67 13.16 4.88 0.32
N PRO A 68 12.68 4.48 -0.88
CA PRO A 68 12.27 5.45 -1.90
C PRO A 68 11.16 6.38 -1.43
N TRP A 69 10.20 5.87 -0.65
CA TRP A 69 9.08 6.65 -0.14
C TRP A 69 9.47 7.57 1.01
N VAL A 70 10.38 7.14 1.88
CA VAL A 70 10.96 8.03 2.89
C VAL A 70 11.69 9.19 2.21
N GLN A 71 12.46 8.92 1.15
CA GLN A 71 13.12 9.99 0.39
C GLN A 71 12.10 10.92 -0.28
N TYR A 72 11.02 10.38 -0.85
CA TYR A 72 9.91 11.17 -1.37
C TYR A 72 9.32 12.10 -0.30
N GLY A 73 8.92 11.57 0.87
CA GLY A 73 8.36 12.39 1.95
C GLY A 73 9.33 13.45 2.48
N LEU A 74 10.62 13.17 2.53
CA LEU A 74 11.65 14.17 2.90
C LEU A 74 11.80 15.27 1.84
N ASN A 75 11.60 14.95 0.56
CA ASN A 75 11.63 15.94 -0.51
C ASN A 75 10.34 16.79 -0.48
N GLU A 76 9.18 16.16 -0.35
CA GLU A 76 7.89 16.85 -0.20
C GLU A 76 7.89 17.80 1.00
N ALA A 77 8.42 17.38 2.15
CA ALA A 77 8.51 18.23 3.33
C ALA A 77 9.37 19.50 3.14
N GLN A 78 10.17 19.60 2.07
CA GLN A 78 10.88 20.84 1.70
C GLN A 78 10.01 21.81 0.90
N HIS A 79 8.91 21.31 0.33
CA HIS A 79 8.01 22.05 -0.55
C HIS A 79 6.60 22.24 0.04
N THR A 80 6.21 21.43 1.03
CA THR A 80 4.95 21.47 1.78
C THR A 80 5.18 21.35 3.29
N SER A 81 4.12 21.20 4.09
CA SER A 81 4.22 20.95 5.52
C SER A 81 4.71 19.53 5.82
N VAL A 82 5.41 19.36 6.95
CA VAL A 82 5.80 18.02 7.44
C VAL A 82 4.57 17.14 7.66
N SER A 83 3.46 17.72 8.16
CA SER A 83 2.21 16.96 8.38
C SER A 83 1.66 16.39 7.07
N HIS A 84 1.66 17.19 6.00
CA HIS A 84 1.24 16.77 4.66
C HIS A 84 2.11 15.64 4.15
N ALA A 85 3.42 15.87 4.04
CA ALA A 85 4.37 14.91 3.49
C ALA A 85 4.39 13.57 4.26
N MET A 86 4.26 13.62 5.59
CA MET A 86 4.19 12.40 6.40
C MET A 86 2.85 11.67 6.24
N THR A 87 1.75 12.39 6.02
CA THR A 87 0.44 11.79 5.78
C THR A 87 0.43 11.09 4.42
N GLU A 88 1.01 11.70 3.38
CA GLU A 88 1.16 11.05 2.08
C GLU A 88 2.03 9.80 2.15
N LEU A 89 3.20 9.90 2.78
CA LEU A 89 4.09 8.76 3.01
C LEU A 89 3.35 7.61 3.70
N ALA A 90 2.60 7.91 4.76
CA ALA A 90 1.84 6.90 5.49
C ALA A 90 0.74 6.26 4.62
N ALA A 91 0.02 7.06 3.82
CA ALA A 91 -1.02 6.58 2.93
C ALA A 91 -0.47 5.68 1.81
N ILE A 92 0.65 6.07 1.17
CA ILE A 92 1.32 5.26 0.16
C ILE A 92 1.73 3.91 0.76
N MET A 93 2.35 3.92 1.94
CA MET A 93 2.79 2.69 2.60
C MET A 93 1.63 1.79 3.02
N TYR A 94 0.51 2.37 3.47
CA TYR A 94 -0.70 1.62 3.76
C TYR A 94 -1.24 0.92 2.51
N LEU A 95 -1.33 1.62 1.37
CA LEU A 95 -1.78 1.05 0.11
C LEU A 95 -0.83 -0.05 -0.39
N ILE A 96 0.48 0.13 -0.28
CA ILE A 96 1.45 -0.95 -0.57
C ILE A 96 1.19 -2.16 0.32
N GLY A 97 0.96 -1.97 1.63
CA GLY A 97 0.61 -3.03 2.58
C GLY A 97 -0.72 -3.73 2.26
N LYS A 98 -1.65 -3.04 1.58
CA LYS A 98 -2.91 -3.61 1.07
C LYS A 98 -2.74 -4.39 -0.24
N GLY A 99 -1.55 -4.41 -0.83
CA GLY A 99 -1.23 -5.16 -2.05
C GLY A 99 -1.23 -4.31 -3.33
N TYR A 100 -1.36 -2.99 -3.24
CA TYR A 100 -1.24 -2.12 -4.41
C TYR A 100 0.21 -2.05 -4.89
N ASN A 101 0.40 -1.99 -6.21
CA ASN A 101 1.70 -1.71 -6.79
C ASN A 101 2.21 -0.34 -6.28
N PRO A 102 3.50 -0.18 -5.90
CA PRO A 102 4.01 1.06 -5.33
C PRO A 102 3.76 2.31 -6.18
N ARG A 103 3.90 2.21 -7.51
CA ARG A 103 3.63 3.33 -8.42
C ARG A 103 2.15 3.69 -8.45
N LEU A 104 1.27 2.68 -8.41
CA LEU A 104 -0.17 2.92 -8.35
C LEU A 104 -0.58 3.54 -7.02
N ALA A 105 0.00 3.08 -5.90
CA ALA A 105 -0.24 3.65 -4.58
C ALA A 105 0.09 5.15 -4.53
N HIS A 106 1.22 5.55 -5.10
CA HIS A 106 1.59 6.97 -5.25
C HIS A 106 0.56 7.77 -6.05
N TYR A 107 0.20 7.31 -7.25
CA TYR A 107 -0.78 8.03 -8.07
C TYR A 107 -2.17 8.11 -7.42
N ILE A 108 -2.55 7.11 -6.62
CA ILE A 108 -3.78 7.18 -5.82
C ILE A 108 -3.68 8.35 -4.82
N VAL A 109 -2.58 8.46 -4.08
CA VAL A 109 -2.39 9.53 -3.09
C VAL A 109 -2.30 10.91 -3.76
N GLU A 110 -1.52 11.06 -4.84
CA GLU A 110 -1.45 12.30 -5.63
C GLU A 110 -2.83 12.72 -6.21
N SER A 111 -3.74 11.76 -6.42
CA SER A 111 -5.08 12.07 -6.92
C SER A 111 -5.98 12.76 -5.88
N TRP A 112 -5.66 12.66 -4.59
CA TRP A 112 -6.43 13.29 -3.51
C TRP A 112 -6.15 14.79 -3.39
N GLU A 113 -4.95 15.24 -3.76
CA GLU A 113 -4.58 16.65 -3.74
C GLU A 113 -5.43 17.51 -4.69
N LYS A 114 -5.94 16.93 -5.79
CA LYS A 114 -6.68 17.66 -6.82
C LYS A 114 -8.07 18.14 -6.40
N ASN A 115 -8.53 17.75 -5.21
CA ASN A 115 -9.84 18.14 -4.66
C ASN A 115 -9.73 18.85 -3.29
N GLU A 116 -8.63 19.55 -3.04
CA GLU A 116 -8.44 20.50 -1.91
C GLU A 116 -8.66 19.95 -0.49
N GLN A 117 -8.32 18.70 -0.20
CA GLN A 117 -8.23 18.24 1.18
C GLN A 117 -7.00 17.37 1.41
N PHE A 118 -5.87 18.04 1.67
CA PHE A 118 -4.77 17.48 2.44
C PHE A 118 -4.14 18.59 3.30
#